data_AF-R7NII5-F1
#
_entry.id   AF-R7NII5-F1
#
_cell.length_a   1.000
_cell.length_b   1.000
_cell.length_c   1.000
_cell.angle_alpha   90.00
_cell.angle_beta   90.00
_cell.angle_gamma   90.00
#
_symmetry.space_group_name_H-M   'P 1'
#
loop_
_entity.id
_entity.type
_entity.pdbx_description
1 polymer ?
#
loop_
_entity_poly.entity_id
_entity_poly.type
_entity_poly.pdbx_seq_one_letter_code
_entity_poly.pdbx_strand_id
1 'polypeptide(L)'
;MKKLLVPIICLICILIVLLSADKITDHLIFFLNQKTTNKIEIKNDYYKKNNYIFVSNTEDFTPYGIEDILNIMYSIINSGSPNFTFYCPKEYTDCVKNIKDITNDRTLLTHLNNFVHPFNSFSSIEATISNTGEIIIKVNYLYGKEDIEKINDEVDKLINMLITPDLTEDYDKIKVVHDYIINNTKYDLENKEENKSYIAYGPLFNHLATCNGYTDLMAIFLTKMGYDNYKVATTIEKEENTEGHVWNAVKINDEWLHLDLTWDDPVSSDGKDYLYHKYFLISTEELITADSNITSEDHVFDKTIYSELKNTKQET
;
A
#
# COMPACT_ATOMS: atom_id res chain seq x y z
N MET A 1 -70.76 -8.39 -18.63
CA MET A 1 -69.33 -8.46 -19.05
C MET A 1 -68.47 -7.32 -18.48
N LYS A 2 -68.94 -6.07 -18.38
CA LYS A 2 -68.13 -4.94 -17.83
C LYS A 2 -67.71 -5.07 -16.34
N LYS A 3 -68.46 -5.82 -15.51
CA LYS A 3 -68.17 -5.98 -14.06
C LYS A 3 -66.99 -6.92 -13.72
N LEU A 4 -66.56 -7.77 -14.66
CA LEU A 4 -65.42 -8.68 -14.48
C LEU A 4 -64.10 -8.13 -15.05
N LEU A 5 -64.16 -7.03 -15.81
CA LEU A 5 -63.00 -6.49 -16.50
C LEU A 5 -61.99 -5.86 -15.52
N VAL A 6 -62.51 -5.09 -14.55
CA VAL A 6 -61.70 -4.44 -13.51
C VAL A 6 -60.94 -5.46 -12.64
N PRO A 7 -61.57 -6.50 -12.05
CA PRO A 7 -60.83 -7.47 -11.25
C PRO A 7 -59.80 -8.28 -12.05
N ILE A 8 -60.05 -8.55 -13.34
CA ILE A 8 -59.07 -9.23 -14.21
C ILE A 8 -57.86 -8.33 -14.47
N ILE A 9 -58.08 -7.04 -14.74
CA ILE A 9 -56.99 -6.07 -14.92
C ILE A 9 -56.16 -5.96 -13.63
N CYS A 10 -56.81 -5.89 -12.46
CA CYS A 10 -56.11 -5.89 -11.17
C CYS A 10 -55.29 -7.16 -10.97
N LEU A 11 -55.82 -8.33 -11.30
CA LEU A 11 -55.09 -9.60 -11.17
C LEU A 11 -53.87 -9.65 -12.08
N ILE A 12 -53.99 -9.15 -13.32
CA ILE A 12 -52.87 -9.05 -14.27
C ILE A 12 -51.82 -8.07 -13.76
N CYS A 13 -52.22 -6.91 -13.23
CA CYS A 13 -51.29 -5.96 -12.63
C CYS A 13 -50.55 -6.56 -11.44
N ILE A 14 -51.25 -7.27 -10.55
CA ILE A 14 -50.64 -7.98 -9.42
C ILE A 14 -49.67 -9.05 -9.91
N LEU A 15 -50.04 -9.84 -10.92
CA LEU A 15 -49.18 -10.86 -11.49
C LEU A 15 -47.92 -10.27 -12.14
N ILE A 16 -48.04 -9.14 -12.85
CA ILE A 16 -46.89 -8.41 -13.43
C ILE A 16 -45.96 -7.91 -12.33
N VAL A 17 -46.51 -7.36 -11.25
CA VAL A 17 -45.72 -6.91 -10.08
C VAL A 17 -45.03 -8.09 -9.42
N LEU A 18 -45.71 -9.23 -9.23
CA LEU A 18 -45.13 -10.44 -8.65
C LEU A 18 -44.02 -11.03 -9.55
N LEU A 19 -44.24 -11.09 -10.87
CA LEU A 19 -43.25 -11.57 -11.84
C LEU A 19 -42.05 -10.61 -11.97
N SER A 20 -42.22 -9.35 -11.58
CA SER A 20 -41.17 -8.32 -11.64
C SER A 20 -40.68 -7.94 -10.24
N ALA A 21 -41.07 -8.67 -9.19
CA ALA A 21 -40.82 -8.27 -7.80
C ALA A 21 -39.32 -8.15 -7.52
N ASP A 22 -38.51 -9.07 -8.03
CA ASP A 22 -37.05 -9.04 -7.90
C ASP A 22 -36.47 -7.79 -8.57
N LYS A 23 -36.85 -7.52 -9.83
CA LYS A 23 -36.42 -6.30 -10.56
C LYS A 23 -36.83 -5.02 -9.86
N ILE A 24 -38.05 -4.96 -9.31
CA ILE A 24 -38.56 -3.80 -8.58
C ILE A 24 -37.76 -3.60 -7.29
N THR A 25 -37.49 -4.70 -6.58
CA THR A 25 -36.73 -4.70 -5.32
C THR A 25 -35.28 -4.28 -5.57
N ASP A 26 -34.61 -4.85 -6.57
CA ASP A 26 -33.26 -4.47 -6.98
C ASP A 26 -33.20 -2.98 -7.34
N HIS A 27 -34.20 -2.48 -8.08
CA HIS A 27 -34.24 -1.07 -8.47
C HIS A 27 -34.49 -0.13 -7.29
N LEU A 28 -35.29 -0.55 -6.31
CA LEU A 28 -35.53 0.18 -5.06
C LEU A 28 -34.28 0.20 -4.17
N ILE A 29 -33.63 -0.94 -3.97
CA ILE A 29 -32.38 -1.04 -3.20
C ILE A 29 -31.31 -0.16 -3.85
N PHE A 30 -31.14 -0.25 -5.17
CA PHE A 30 -30.22 0.60 -5.92
C PHE A 30 -30.52 2.09 -5.73
N PHE A 31 -31.79 2.50 -5.83
CA PHE A 31 -32.19 3.91 -5.68
C PHE A 31 -32.01 4.43 -4.26
N LEU A 32 -32.26 3.60 -3.24
CA LEU A 32 -32.03 3.96 -1.84
C LEU A 32 -30.54 4.05 -1.52
N ASN A 33 -29.73 3.12 -2.05
CA ASN A 33 -28.29 3.06 -1.78
C ASN A 33 -27.46 4.05 -2.62
N GLN A 34 -27.97 4.52 -3.77
CA GLN A 34 -27.32 5.63 -4.50
C GLN A 34 -27.27 6.92 -3.67
N LYS A 35 -28.17 7.08 -2.69
CA LYS A 35 -28.20 8.27 -1.82
C LYS A 35 -27.27 8.16 -0.60
N THR A 36 -26.82 6.96 -0.25
CA THR A 36 -25.80 6.79 0.78
C THR A 36 -24.44 7.11 0.16
N THR A 37 -23.98 8.35 0.35
CA THR A 37 -22.56 8.66 0.19
C THR A 37 -21.80 7.84 1.23
N ASN A 38 -21.20 6.74 0.81
CA ASN A 38 -20.30 5.99 1.67
C ASN A 38 -19.10 6.89 1.95
N LYS A 39 -18.73 7.01 3.22
CA LYS A 39 -17.57 7.78 3.67
C LYS A 39 -16.71 6.90 4.53
N ILE A 40 -15.41 7.11 4.49
CA ILE A 40 -14.51 6.52 5.48
C ILE A 40 -14.68 7.33 6.77
N GLU A 41 -15.49 6.82 7.69
CA GLU A 41 -15.82 7.53 8.93
C GLU A 41 -14.65 7.59 9.92
N ILE A 42 -13.80 6.56 9.90
CA ILE A 42 -12.68 6.42 10.85
C ILE A 42 -11.42 6.07 10.05
N LYS A 43 -10.38 6.87 10.24
CA LYS A 43 -9.01 6.64 9.76
C LYS A 43 -8.15 6.31 10.98
N ASN A 44 -7.33 5.28 10.90
CA ASN A 44 -6.46 4.90 12.01
C ASN A 44 -5.26 5.86 12.16
N ASP A 45 -4.46 5.65 13.22
CA ASP A 45 -3.31 6.50 13.54
C ASP A 45 -2.19 6.47 12.49
N TYR A 46 -2.22 5.49 11.58
CA TYR A 46 -1.20 5.27 10.55
C TYR A 46 -1.64 5.77 9.16
N TYR A 47 -2.79 6.44 9.09
CA TYR A 47 -3.28 7.04 7.86
C TYR A 47 -2.32 8.10 7.33
N LYS A 48 -1.81 7.90 6.12
CA LYS A 48 -0.97 8.88 5.43
C LYS A 48 -1.84 9.95 4.77
N LYS A 49 -1.70 11.20 5.20
CA LYS A 49 -2.47 12.33 4.65
C LYS A 49 -2.00 12.79 3.27
N ASN A 50 -0.76 12.46 2.90
CA ASN A 50 -0.17 12.89 1.66
C ASN A 50 -0.76 12.15 0.47
N ASN A 51 -0.65 12.75 -0.70
CA ASN A 51 -1.04 12.16 -1.96
C ASN A 51 0.21 11.92 -2.80
N TYR A 52 0.17 10.88 -3.60
CA TYR A 52 1.20 10.53 -4.56
C TYR A 52 0.63 10.72 -5.98
N ILE A 53 1.52 10.85 -6.95
CA ILE A 53 1.14 11.05 -8.36
C ILE A 53 0.40 9.82 -8.89
N PHE A 54 0.81 8.63 -8.48
CA PHE A 54 0.19 7.36 -8.89
C PHE A 54 -1.13 7.08 -8.18
N VAL A 55 -1.26 7.48 -6.92
CA VAL A 55 -2.48 7.30 -6.11
C VAL A 55 -2.65 8.40 -5.06
N SER A 56 -3.89 8.78 -4.81
CA SER A 56 -4.28 9.86 -3.93
C SER A 56 -5.46 9.47 -3.05
N ASN A 57 -5.52 10.09 -1.87
CA ASN A 57 -6.67 9.97 -0.98
C ASN A 57 -7.90 10.64 -1.63
N THR A 58 -9.04 9.96 -1.58
CA THR A 58 -10.34 10.46 -2.05
C THR A 58 -11.41 10.34 -0.96
N GLU A 59 -12.35 11.28 -1.00
CA GLU A 59 -13.61 11.24 -0.24
C GLU A 59 -14.82 11.00 -1.16
N ASP A 60 -14.58 10.89 -2.48
CA ASP A 60 -15.57 10.46 -3.48
C ASP A 60 -15.34 9.00 -3.84
N PHE A 61 -16.33 8.17 -3.52
CA PHE A 61 -16.31 6.73 -3.73
C PHE A 61 -17.17 6.30 -4.93
N THR A 62 -17.39 7.21 -5.87
CA THR A 62 -18.12 6.97 -7.12
C THR A 62 -17.15 6.95 -8.31
N PRO A 63 -16.69 5.77 -8.76
CA PRO A 63 -15.68 5.70 -9.81
C PRO A 63 -16.23 5.95 -11.21
N TYR A 64 -15.55 6.76 -12.02
CA TYR A 64 -15.80 6.96 -13.45
C TYR A 64 -14.63 6.56 -14.35
N GLY A 65 -13.54 6.04 -13.77
CA GLY A 65 -12.38 5.52 -14.47
C GLY A 65 -11.54 4.58 -13.61
N ILE A 66 -10.48 4.02 -14.22
CA ILE A 66 -9.52 3.15 -13.52
C ILE A 66 -8.82 3.92 -12.40
N GLU A 67 -8.43 5.16 -12.66
CA GLU A 67 -7.78 6.04 -11.69
C GLU A 67 -8.64 6.26 -10.43
N ASP A 68 -9.95 6.48 -10.59
CA ASP A 68 -10.85 6.61 -9.45
C ASP A 68 -10.92 5.32 -8.64
N ILE A 69 -10.92 4.16 -9.30
CA ILE A 69 -10.89 2.86 -8.60
C ILE A 69 -9.57 2.74 -7.82
N LEU A 70 -8.43 3.10 -8.40
CA LEU A 70 -7.13 3.06 -7.71
C LEU A 70 -7.12 3.99 -6.49
N ASN A 71 -7.62 5.23 -6.63
CA ASN A 71 -7.71 6.19 -5.53
C ASN A 71 -8.66 5.73 -4.43
N ILE A 72 -9.80 5.13 -4.78
CA ILE A 72 -10.73 4.50 -3.83
C ILE A 72 -10.05 3.35 -3.09
N MET A 73 -9.43 2.42 -3.81
CA MET A 73 -8.74 1.27 -3.23
C MET A 73 -7.60 1.72 -2.31
N TYR A 74 -6.77 2.66 -2.76
CA TYR A 74 -5.72 3.28 -1.94
C TYR A 74 -6.30 3.88 -0.66
N SER A 75 -7.37 4.66 -0.75
CA SER A 75 -8.00 5.32 0.40
C SER A 75 -8.55 4.32 1.42
N ILE A 76 -9.16 3.22 0.93
CA ILE A 76 -9.66 2.14 1.78
C ILE A 76 -8.51 1.49 2.55
N ILE A 77 -7.44 1.10 1.85
CA ILE A 77 -6.28 0.43 2.47
C ILE A 77 -5.57 1.39 3.44
N ASN A 78 -5.31 2.63 3.01
CA ASN A 78 -4.63 3.65 3.78
C ASN A 78 -5.41 4.04 5.05
N SER A 79 -6.74 3.90 5.06
CA SER A 79 -7.57 4.17 6.25
C SER A 79 -7.39 3.16 7.38
N GLY A 80 -6.91 1.94 7.08
CA GLY A 80 -6.91 0.83 8.02
C GLY A 80 -8.28 0.17 8.20
N SER A 81 -9.30 0.53 7.41
CA SER A 81 -10.61 -0.14 7.47
C SER A 81 -10.52 -1.56 6.93
N PRO A 82 -11.00 -2.59 7.66
CA PRO A 82 -10.96 -3.98 7.18
C PRO A 82 -11.96 -4.23 6.06
N ASN A 83 -13.05 -3.48 6.03
CA ASN A 83 -14.12 -3.64 5.05
C ASN A 83 -14.59 -2.26 4.58
N PHE A 84 -14.90 -2.12 3.30
CA PHE A 84 -15.54 -0.92 2.79
C PHE A 84 -16.47 -1.26 1.63
N THR A 85 -17.60 -0.55 1.55
CA THR A 85 -18.60 -0.74 0.50
C THR A 85 -18.67 0.50 -0.36
N PHE A 86 -18.74 0.33 -1.68
CA PHE A 86 -19.07 1.40 -2.63
C PHE A 86 -19.86 0.84 -3.81
N TYR A 87 -20.28 1.70 -4.73
CA TYR A 87 -21.17 1.33 -5.82
C TYR A 87 -20.61 1.76 -7.17
N CYS A 88 -20.75 0.91 -8.17
CA CYS A 88 -20.46 1.27 -9.56
C CYS A 88 -21.59 2.15 -10.13
N PRO A 89 -21.28 3.34 -10.68
CA PRO A 89 -22.29 4.14 -11.37
C PRO A 89 -22.72 3.45 -12.69
N LYS A 90 -23.97 3.68 -13.10
CA LYS A 90 -24.54 3.06 -14.32
C LYS A 90 -23.86 3.56 -15.59
N GLU A 91 -23.35 4.78 -15.53
CA GLU A 91 -22.64 5.46 -16.60
C GLU A 91 -21.28 4.81 -16.88
N TYR A 92 -20.67 4.17 -15.87
CA TYR A 92 -19.40 3.48 -16.01
C TYR A 92 -19.61 1.96 -16.20
N THR A 93 -19.94 1.57 -17.44
CA THR A 93 -20.30 0.18 -17.77
C THR A 93 -19.20 -0.84 -17.49
N ASP A 94 -17.93 -0.42 -17.55
CA ASP A 94 -16.77 -1.29 -17.31
C ASP A 94 -16.33 -1.35 -15.84
N CYS A 95 -17.01 -0.63 -14.93
CA CYS A 95 -16.61 -0.53 -13.52
C CYS A 95 -16.38 -1.90 -12.86
N VAL A 96 -17.36 -2.81 -12.96
CA VAL A 96 -17.27 -4.16 -12.39
C VAL A 96 -16.13 -4.96 -12.99
N LYS A 97 -15.90 -4.84 -14.31
CA LYS A 97 -14.81 -5.53 -15.00
C LYS A 97 -13.46 -5.00 -14.50
N ASN A 98 -13.29 -3.70 -14.43
CA ASN A 98 -12.02 -3.10 -14.03
C ASN A 98 -11.71 -3.35 -12.56
N ILE A 99 -12.70 -3.38 -11.67
CA ILE A 99 -12.51 -3.82 -10.28
C ILE A 99 -12.01 -5.27 -10.24
N LYS A 100 -12.59 -6.17 -11.04
CA LYS A 100 -12.12 -7.56 -11.12
C LYS A 100 -10.71 -7.65 -11.68
N ASP A 101 -10.39 -6.89 -12.71
CA ASP A 101 -9.05 -6.89 -13.31
C ASP A 101 -8.02 -6.41 -12.29
N ILE A 102 -8.27 -5.29 -11.61
CA ILE A 102 -7.40 -4.71 -10.57
C ILE A 102 -7.25 -5.66 -9.37
N THR A 103 -8.33 -6.25 -8.89
CA THR A 103 -8.30 -7.13 -7.70
C THR A 103 -7.63 -8.49 -7.97
N ASN A 104 -7.47 -8.87 -9.25
CA ASN A 104 -6.70 -10.05 -9.64
C ASN A 104 -5.26 -9.71 -10.09
N ASP A 105 -4.92 -8.43 -10.27
CA ASP A 105 -3.58 -7.98 -10.63
C ASP A 105 -2.70 -7.88 -9.37
N ARG A 106 -1.98 -8.97 -9.08
CA ARG A 106 -1.08 -9.07 -7.92
C ARG A 106 0.05 -8.04 -7.97
N THR A 107 0.56 -7.74 -9.16
CA THR A 107 1.68 -6.80 -9.34
C THR A 107 1.21 -5.38 -9.01
N LEU A 108 0.09 -4.96 -9.60
CA LEU A 108 -0.52 -3.67 -9.30
C LEU A 108 -0.87 -3.51 -7.82
N LEU A 109 -1.48 -4.54 -7.21
CA LEU A 109 -1.81 -4.51 -5.78
C LEU A 109 -0.56 -4.43 -4.90
N THR A 110 0.54 -5.09 -5.27
CA THR A 110 1.82 -4.99 -4.56
C THR A 110 2.35 -3.56 -4.61
N HIS A 111 2.32 -2.92 -5.78
CA HIS A 111 2.71 -1.53 -5.92
C HIS A 111 1.79 -0.57 -5.16
N LEU A 112 0.47 -0.82 -5.14
CA LEU A 112 -0.48 -0.06 -4.34
C LEU A 112 -0.16 -0.14 -2.84
N ASN A 113 0.20 -1.34 -2.36
CA ASN A 113 0.58 -1.63 -0.98
C ASN A 113 1.84 -0.85 -0.53
N ASN A 114 2.67 -0.44 -1.47
CA ASN A 114 3.92 0.26 -1.18
C ASN A 114 3.72 1.73 -0.78
N PHE A 115 2.57 2.32 -1.08
CA PHE A 115 2.25 3.73 -0.76
C PHE A 115 1.58 3.92 0.60
N VAL A 116 1.15 2.85 1.27
CA VAL A 116 0.53 2.93 2.60
C VAL A 116 1.60 2.83 3.71
N HIS A 117 1.21 3.09 4.95
CA HIS A 117 2.08 2.81 6.10
C HIS A 117 2.25 1.28 6.26
N PRO A 118 3.42 0.76 6.71
CA PRO A 118 3.62 -0.68 6.91
C PRO A 118 2.52 -1.37 7.72
N PHE A 119 2.02 -0.74 8.79
CA PHE A 119 0.89 -1.30 9.57
C PHE A 119 -0.45 -1.34 8.84
N ASN A 120 -0.60 -0.59 7.75
CA ASN A 120 -1.74 -0.67 6.84
C ASN A 120 -1.40 -1.52 5.61
N SER A 121 -0.21 -2.14 5.54
CA SER A 121 0.09 -3.10 4.48
C SER A 121 -0.79 -4.34 4.62
N PHE A 122 -1.18 -4.90 3.47
CA PHE A 122 -2.08 -6.05 3.41
C PHE A 122 -1.41 -7.28 2.80
N SER A 123 -1.93 -8.45 3.17
CA SER A 123 -1.56 -9.76 2.60
C SER A 123 -2.44 -10.14 1.41
N SER A 124 -3.70 -9.70 1.43
CA SER A 124 -4.67 -9.95 0.37
C SER A 124 -5.82 -8.95 0.42
N ILE A 125 -6.45 -8.76 -0.74
CA ILE A 125 -7.69 -8.00 -0.89
C ILE A 125 -8.70 -8.89 -1.59
N GLU A 126 -9.93 -8.91 -1.07
CA GLU A 126 -11.06 -9.64 -1.63
C GLU A 126 -12.13 -8.63 -2.07
N ALA A 127 -12.64 -8.78 -3.28
CA ALA A 127 -13.77 -8.00 -3.78
C ALA A 127 -15.00 -8.89 -3.97
N THR A 128 -16.07 -8.57 -3.26
CA THR A 128 -17.40 -9.18 -3.47
C THR A 128 -18.26 -8.22 -4.27
N ILE A 129 -18.87 -8.73 -5.34
CA ILE A 129 -19.65 -7.93 -6.29
C ILE A 129 -21.06 -8.47 -6.35
N SER A 130 -22.05 -7.62 -6.07
CA SER A 130 -23.47 -7.98 -6.14
C SER A 130 -24.06 -7.69 -7.53
N ASN A 131 -25.22 -8.28 -7.80
CA ASN A 131 -26.00 -8.00 -9.01
C ASN A 131 -26.56 -6.57 -9.05
N THR A 132 -26.60 -5.86 -7.91
CA THR A 132 -27.09 -4.48 -7.80
C THR A 132 -26.01 -3.44 -8.09
N GLY A 133 -24.77 -3.86 -8.37
CA GLY A 133 -23.62 -2.97 -8.57
C GLY A 133 -22.93 -2.55 -7.26
N GLU A 134 -23.28 -3.20 -6.15
CA GLU A 134 -22.58 -3.06 -4.86
C GLU A 134 -21.25 -3.80 -4.90
N ILE A 135 -20.21 -3.13 -4.41
CA ILE A 135 -18.85 -3.64 -4.28
C ILE A 135 -18.48 -3.60 -2.81
N ILE A 136 -18.09 -4.74 -2.26
CA ILE A 136 -17.54 -4.85 -0.91
C ILE A 136 -16.07 -5.25 -1.04
N ILE A 137 -15.18 -4.36 -0.63
CA ILE A 137 -13.75 -4.60 -0.51
C ILE A 137 -13.46 -5.04 0.91
N LYS A 138 -12.79 -6.18 1.05
CA LYS A 138 -12.27 -6.67 2.31
C LYS A 138 -10.74 -6.71 2.23
N VAL A 139 -10.09 -6.09 3.19
CA VAL A 139 -8.63 -5.99 3.28
C VAL A 139 -8.15 -6.86 4.43
N ASN A 140 -7.31 -7.85 4.12
CA ASN A 140 -6.66 -8.68 5.13
C ASN A 140 -5.29 -8.08 5.45
N TYR A 141 -5.23 -7.21 6.46
CA TYR A 141 -4.00 -6.55 6.88
C TYR A 141 -2.93 -7.55 7.35
N LEU A 142 -1.68 -7.23 7.06
CA LEU A 142 -0.52 -8.08 7.33
C LEU A 142 -0.14 -8.07 8.81
N TYR A 143 -0.22 -6.90 9.46
CA TYR A 143 0.17 -6.73 10.85
C TYR A 143 -1.01 -6.96 11.80
N GLY A 144 -0.78 -7.81 12.80
CA GLY A 144 -1.71 -7.99 13.92
C GLY A 144 -1.55 -6.88 14.96
N LYS A 145 -2.63 -6.58 15.70
CA LYS A 145 -2.66 -5.52 16.72
C LYS A 145 -1.53 -5.63 17.77
N GLU A 146 -1.24 -6.85 18.23
CA GLU A 146 -0.17 -7.08 19.23
C GLU A 146 1.23 -6.76 18.68
N ASP A 147 1.50 -7.14 17.41
CA ASP A 147 2.78 -6.83 16.77
C ASP A 147 2.92 -5.31 16.58
N ILE A 148 1.84 -4.63 16.18
CA ILE A 148 1.79 -3.16 16.04
C ILE A 148 2.13 -2.47 17.36
N GLU A 149 1.49 -2.86 18.46
CA GLU A 149 1.73 -2.27 19.79
C GLU A 149 3.19 -2.45 20.22
N LYS A 150 3.72 -3.67 20.12
CA LYS A 150 5.13 -3.95 20.48
C LYS A 150 6.13 -3.18 19.63
N ILE A 151 5.93 -3.16 18.31
CA ILE A 151 6.82 -2.44 17.39
C ILE A 151 6.78 -0.94 17.69
N ASN A 152 5.59 -0.37 17.90
CA ASN A 152 5.45 1.04 18.26
C ASN A 152 6.22 1.39 19.53
N ASP A 153 6.02 0.62 20.61
CA ASP A 153 6.65 0.86 21.91
C ASP A 153 8.18 0.81 21.81
N GLU A 154 8.73 -0.20 21.12
CA GLU A 154 10.18 -0.33 20.99
C GLU A 154 10.75 0.72 20.04
N VAL A 155 10.09 1.05 18.93
CA VAL A 155 10.54 2.13 18.04
C VAL A 155 10.52 3.48 18.78
N ASP A 156 9.50 3.77 19.57
CA ASP A 156 9.44 5.02 20.37
C ASP A 156 10.58 5.09 21.39
N LYS A 157 10.89 3.96 22.04
CA LYS A 157 12.04 3.86 22.95
C LYS A 157 13.37 4.09 22.22
N LEU A 158 13.55 3.49 21.05
CA LEU A 158 14.76 3.63 20.26
C LEU A 158 14.93 5.05 19.69
N ILE A 159 13.86 5.69 19.20
CA ILE A 159 13.90 7.08 18.76
C ILE A 159 14.35 7.99 19.91
N ASN A 160 13.78 7.84 21.11
CA ASN A 160 14.18 8.64 22.28
C ASN A 160 15.63 8.42 22.72
N MET A 161 16.21 7.25 22.41
CA MET A 161 17.60 6.92 22.74
C MET A 161 18.58 7.39 21.66
N LEU A 162 18.23 7.22 20.38
CA LEU A 162 19.11 7.46 19.23
C LEU A 162 19.08 8.90 18.76
N ILE A 163 17.90 9.55 18.79
CA ILE A 163 17.70 10.91 18.29
C ILE A 163 17.91 11.90 19.44
N THR A 164 19.16 12.27 19.67
CA THR A 164 19.54 13.22 20.71
C THR A 164 19.31 14.67 20.26
N PRO A 165 19.16 15.64 21.19
CA PRO A 165 18.86 17.04 20.84
C PRO A 165 19.93 17.74 19.99
N ASP A 166 21.16 17.23 19.96
CA ASP A 166 22.27 17.73 19.15
C ASP A 166 22.25 17.22 17.70
N LEU A 167 21.46 16.18 17.38
CA LEU A 167 21.21 15.75 16.01
C LEU A 167 20.15 16.67 15.38
N THR A 168 20.61 17.75 14.75
CA THR A 168 19.72 18.74 14.12
C THR A 168 19.43 18.42 12.66
N GLU A 169 20.41 17.90 11.94
CA GLU A 169 20.33 17.64 10.51
C GLU A 169 19.56 16.36 10.19
N ASP A 170 18.67 16.43 9.20
CA ASP A 170 17.85 15.28 8.78
C ASP A 170 18.71 14.09 8.33
N TYR A 171 19.82 14.37 7.65
CA TYR A 171 20.79 13.36 7.23
C TYR A 171 21.30 12.55 8.43
N ASP A 172 21.76 13.21 9.50
CA ASP A 172 22.35 12.53 10.66
C ASP A 172 21.29 11.77 11.47
N LYS A 173 20.07 12.33 11.59
CA LYS A 173 18.94 11.66 12.24
C LYS A 173 18.55 10.36 11.53
N ILE A 174 18.46 10.38 10.21
CA ILE A 174 18.12 9.20 9.42
C ILE A 174 19.28 8.20 9.44
N LYS A 175 20.52 8.69 9.39
CA LYS A 175 21.73 7.86 9.40
C LYS A 175 21.88 7.07 10.70
N VAL A 176 21.64 7.68 11.85
CA VAL A 176 21.78 6.95 13.13
C VAL A 176 20.77 5.80 13.24
N VAL A 177 19.56 5.96 12.69
CA VAL A 177 18.56 4.89 12.63
C VAL A 177 18.95 3.81 11.63
N HIS A 178 19.34 4.21 10.42
CA HIS A 178 19.86 3.31 9.40
C HIS A 178 20.99 2.42 9.95
N ASP A 179 22.00 3.05 10.55
CA ASP A 179 23.16 2.36 11.11
C ASP A 179 22.77 1.47 12.29
N TYR A 180 21.81 1.90 13.11
CA TYR A 180 21.30 1.09 14.20
C TYR A 180 20.62 -0.19 13.68
N ILE A 181 19.75 -0.08 12.67
CA ILE A 181 19.04 -1.23 12.11
C ILE A 181 20.03 -2.24 11.54
N ILE A 182 20.98 -1.79 10.70
CA ILE A 182 22.00 -2.67 10.08
C ILE A 182 22.87 -3.35 11.15
N ASN A 183 23.40 -2.60 12.12
CA ASN A 183 24.28 -3.18 13.14
C ASN A 183 23.57 -4.17 14.09
N ASN A 184 22.24 -4.18 14.12
CA ASN A 184 21.45 -5.05 14.99
C ASN A 184 20.61 -6.07 14.22
N THR A 185 20.85 -6.24 12.92
CA THR A 185 20.11 -7.17 12.08
C THR A 185 21.07 -7.94 11.18
N LYS A 186 20.69 -9.16 10.79
CA LYS A 186 21.36 -9.89 9.70
C LYS A 186 20.34 -10.25 8.64
N TYR A 187 20.80 -10.30 7.39
CA TYR A 187 19.95 -10.79 6.30
C TYR A 187 19.55 -12.26 6.51
N ASP A 188 18.26 -12.54 6.47
CA ASP A 188 17.70 -13.88 6.67
C ASP A 188 17.66 -14.66 5.35
N LEU A 189 18.71 -15.46 5.12
CA LEU A 189 18.81 -16.34 3.97
C LEU A 189 17.90 -17.58 4.05
N GLU A 190 17.45 -17.96 5.25
CA GLU A 190 16.61 -19.16 5.44
C GLU A 190 15.12 -18.83 5.27
N ASN A 191 14.73 -17.58 5.55
CA ASN A 191 13.38 -17.03 5.41
C ASN A 191 12.29 -17.94 6.02
N LYS A 192 12.52 -18.41 7.24
CA LYS A 192 11.55 -19.23 7.99
C LYS A 192 10.45 -18.35 8.56
N GLU A 193 9.21 -18.82 8.49
CA GLU A 193 8.04 -18.08 8.98
C GLU A 193 8.17 -17.65 10.45
N GLU A 194 8.77 -18.49 11.30
CA GLU A 194 9.02 -18.19 12.71
C GLU A 194 9.91 -16.96 12.94
N ASN A 195 10.77 -16.62 11.98
CA ASN A 195 11.66 -15.46 12.08
C ASN A 195 10.90 -14.15 11.88
N LYS A 196 9.73 -14.19 11.21
CA LYS A 196 8.96 -13.00 10.81
C LYS A 196 9.83 -11.96 10.10
N SER A 197 10.87 -12.39 9.37
CA SER A 197 11.90 -11.54 8.77
C SER A 197 11.39 -10.68 7.62
N TYR A 198 10.20 -10.97 7.11
CA TYR A 198 9.52 -10.19 6.07
C TYR A 198 8.72 -8.98 6.60
N ILE A 199 8.58 -8.82 7.92
CA ILE A 199 7.94 -7.66 8.55
C ILE A 199 8.89 -7.01 9.55
N ALA A 200 8.59 -5.78 9.98
CA ALA A 200 9.39 -5.02 10.94
C ALA A 200 9.64 -5.74 12.28
N TYR A 201 8.83 -6.73 12.65
CA TYR A 201 9.04 -7.54 13.85
C TYR A 201 10.38 -8.30 13.80
N GLY A 202 10.71 -8.90 12.66
CA GLY A 202 11.91 -9.69 12.46
C GLY A 202 13.21 -8.93 12.77
N PRO A 203 13.53 -7.82 12.06
CA PRO A 203 14.73 -7.04 12.36
C PRO A 203 14.73 -6.49 13.79
N LEU A 204 13.57 -6.02 14.27
CA LEU A 204 13.49 -5.32 15.54
C LEU A 204 13.69 -6.23 16.75
N PHE A 205 13.14 -7.45 16.73
CA PHE A 205 13.14 -8.35 17.90
C PHE A 205 13.91 -9.65 17.69
N ASN A 206 13.95 -10.16 16.45
CA ASN A 206 14.62 -11.41 16.12
C ASN A 206 15.99 -11.19 15.46
N HIS A 207 16.35 -9.93 15.16
CA HIS A 207 17.61 -9.55 14.53
C HIS A 207 17.83 -10.20 13.15
N LEU A 208 16.73 -10.52 12.46
CA LEU A 208 16.72 -11.19 11.15
C LEU A 208 15.73 -10.51 10.21
N ALA A 209 16.17 -10.15 9.01
CA ALA A 209 15.32 -9.48 8.03
C ALA A 209 15.58 -9.94 6.60
N THR A 210 14.52 -9.99 5.80
CA THR A 210 14.62 -9.89 4.33
C THR A 210 14.50 -8.42 3.93
N CYS A 211 14.59 -8.13 2.63
CA CYS A 211 14.41 -6.76 2.11
C CYS A 211 13.10 -6.09 2.59
N ASN A 212 12.01 -6.85 2.70
CA ASN A 212 10.73 -6.34 3.22
C ASN A 212 10.82 -5.94 4.69
N GLY A 213 11.48 -6.74 5.54
CA GLY A 213 11.62 -6.44 6.97
C GLY A 213 12.44 -5.17 7.21
N TYR A 214 13.58 -5.03 6.53
CA TYR A 214 14.40 -3.81 6.56
C TYR A 214 13.60 -2.59 6.15
N THR A 215 12.90 -2.69 5.01
CA THR A 215 12.13 -1.60 4.42
C THR A 215 10.96 -1.17 5.32
N ASP A 216 10.22 -2.13 5.88
CA ASP A 216 9.10 -1.85 6.76
C ASP A 216 9.56 -1.19 8.06
N LEU A 217 10.64 -1.70 8.69
CA LEU A 217 11.14 -1.11 9.93
C LEU A 217 11.62 0.32 9.69
N MET A 218 12.39 0.55 8.62
CA MET A 218 12.86 1.90 8.29
C MET A 218 11.70 2.85 7.99
N ALA A 219 10.69 2.42 7.24
CA ALA A 219 9.49 3.23 6.96
C ALA A 219 8.73 3.63 8.23
N ILE A 220 8.67 2.75 9.24
CA ILE A 220 8.04 3.05 10.54
C ILE A 220 8.84 4.12 11.28
N PHE A 221 10.17 3.99 11.35
CA PHE A 221 11.02 5.03 11.96
C PHE A 221 10.87 6.37 11.24
N LEU A 222 10.99 6.39 9.91
CA LEU A 222 10.84 7.59 9.09
C LEU A 222 9.49 8.27 9.34
N THR A 223 8.40 7.50 9.35
CA THR A 223 7.06 8.05 9.63
C THR A 223 6.96 8.64 11.04
N LYS A 224 7.47 7.94 12.06
CA LYS A 224 7.45 8.44 13.45
C LYS A 224 8.32 9.68 13.65
N MET A 225 9.41 9.80 12.89
CA MET A 225 10.26 10.99 12.87
C MET A 225 9.68 12.14 12.03
N GLY A 226 8.55 11.92 11.35
CA GLY A 226 7.82 12.95 10.61
C GLY A 226 8.23 13.11 9.14
N TYR A 227 8.94 12.12 8.56
CA TYR A 227 9.33 12.15 7.17
C TYR A 227 8.31 11.46 6.28
N ASP A 228 7.93 12.12 5.19
CA ASP A 228 7.15 11.52 4.13
C ASP A 228 7.98 10.43 3.45
N ASN A 229 7.42 9.24 3.33
CA ASN A 229 8.10 8.09 2.76
C ASN A 229 7.11 7.11 2.13
N TYR A 230 7.60 6.30 1.21
CA TYR A 230 6.90 5.13 0.68
C TYR A 230 7.92 4.06 0.27
N LYS A 231 7.44 2.86 -0.06
CA LYS A 231 8.29 1.74 -0.48
C LYS A 231 8.44 1.74 -2.00
N VAL A 232 9.60 1.39 -2.51
CA VAL A 232 9.84 1.20 -3.94
C VAL A 232 10.15 -0.26 -4.15
N ALA A 233 9.60 -0.86 -5.20
CA ALA A 233 9.87 -2.24 -5.55
C ALA A 233 10.29 -2.36 -7.01
N THR A 234 11.12 -3.36 -7.29
CA THR A 234 11.50 -3.75 -8.66
C THR A 234 10.25 -4.01 -9.51
N THR A 235 10.28 -3.61 -10.78
CA THR A 235 9.15 -3.77 -11.71
C THR A 235 9.48 -4.62 -12.94
N ILE A 236 10.64 -5.27 -12.95
CA ILE A 236 10.97 -6.20 -14.03
C ILE A 236 10.12 -7.44 -13.86
N GLU A 237 9.42 -7.81 -14.94
CA GLU A 237 8.85 -9.15 -15.10
C GLU A 237 10.01 -10.15 -15.21
N LYS A 238 10.57 -10.56 -14.08
CA LYS A 238 11.54 -11.64 -14.07
C LYS A 238 10.80 -12.98 -13.95
N GLU A 239 11.39 -14.03 -14.53
CA GLU A 239 10.75 -15.35 -14.70
C GLU A 239 10.20 -15.91 -13.37
N GLU A 240 9.26 -16.86 -13.45
CA GLU A 240 8.72 -17.55 -12.27
C GLU A 240 9.87 -17.97 -11.35
N ASN A 241 9.85 -17.49 -10.08
CA ASN A 241 10.83 -17.71 -9.01
C ASN A 241 12.02 -16.74 -8.89
N THR A 242 11.95 -15.57 -9.50
CA THR A 242 12.91 -14.50 -9.17
C THR A 242 12.33 -13.56 -8.11
N GLU A 243 13.03 -13.43 -6.98
CA GLU A 243 12.61 -12.52 -5.92
C GLU A 243 12.80 -11.07 -6.40
N GLY A 244 11.73 -10.27 -6.30
CA GLY A 244 11.82 -8.83 -6.46
C GLY A 244 12.54 -8.22 -5.25
N HIS A 245 13.01 -7.00 -5.41
CA HIS A 245 13.61 -6.24 -4.33
C HIS A 245 12.71 -5.08 -3.92
N VAL A 246 12.81 -4.67 -2.66
CA VAL A 246 12.04 -3.55 -2.10
C VAL A 246 12.94 -2.73 -1.18
N TRP A 247 12.82 -1.40 -1.27
CA TRP A 247 13.58 -0.44 -0.48
C TRP A 247 12.73 0.82 -0.19
N ASN A 248 13.29 1.81 0.50
CA ASN A 248 12.57 3.03 0.88
C ASN A 248 12.84 4.19 -0.08
N ALA A 249 11.81 5.02 -0.28
CA ALA A 249 11.95 6.39 -0.74
C ALA A 249 11.52 7.34 0.38
N VAL A 250 12.29 8.40 0.60
CA VAL A 250 12.03 9.38 1.66
C VAL A 250 12.18 10.79 1.11
N LYS A 251 11.30 11.69 1.53
CA LYS A 251 11.32 13.10 1.14
C LYS A 251 12.08 13.93 2.17
N ILE A 252 13.13 14.62 1.72
CA ILE A 252 13.96 15.54 2.54
C ILE A 252 14.12 16.83 1.75
N ASN A 253 13.88 17.99 2.37
CA ASN A 253 14.00 19.30 1.73
C ASN A 253 13.31 19.41 0.35
N ASP A 254 12.10 18.86 0.26
CA ASP A 254 11.30 18.77 -0.96
C ASP A 254 11.82 17.85 -2.08
N GLU A 255 12.90 17.11 -1.84
CA GLU A 255 13.47 16.14 -2.77
C GLU A 255 13.23 14.70 -2.30
N TRP A 256 12.89 13.81 -3.24
CA TRP A 256 12.72 12.39 -2.97
C TRP A 256 14.03 11.64 -3.22
N LEU A 257 14.50 10.92 -2.19
CA LEU A 257 15.76 10.19 -2.19
C LEU A 257 15.52 8.70 -1.94
N HIS A 258 16.37 7.88 -2.55
CA HIS A 258 16.43 6.43 -2.33
C HIS A 258 17.18 6.14 -1.04
N LEU A 259 16.70 5.14 -0.30
CA LEU A 259 17.29 4.64 0.92
C LEU A 259 17.15 3.11 0.97
N ASP A 260 18.26 2.40 0.85
CA ASP A 260 18.26 0.93 0.82
C ASP A 260 19.20 0.32 1.85
N LEU A 261 18.61 -0.11 2.96
CA LEU A 261 19.34 -0.76 4.05
C LEU A 261 19.83 -2.15 3.66
N THR A 262 19.14 -2.84 2.74
CA THR A 262 19.48 -4.21 2.38
C THR A 262 20.77 -4.25 1.58
N TRP A 263 20.92 -3.33 0.63
CA TRP A 263 22.15 -3.22 -0.15
C TRP A 263 23.30 -2.55 0.61
N ASP A 264 22.99 -1.83 1.69
CA ASP A 264 23.98 -1.28 2.62
C ASP A 264 24.38 -2.26 3.75
N ASP A 265 23.73 -3.42 3.86
CA ASP A 265 24.07 -4.58 4.72
C ASP A 265 24.45 -5.82 3.89
N PRO A 266 25.62 -5.84 3.23
CA PRO A 266 25.97 -6.93 2.34
C PRO A 266 26.34 -8.21 3.10
N VAL A 267 25.76 -9.32 2.68
CA VAL A 267 26.15 -10.65 3.17
C VAL A 267 27.53 -11.02 2.62
N SER A 268 28.54 -10.96 3.48
CA SER A 268 29.92 -11.27 3.10
C SER A 268 30.29 -12.75 3.27
N SER A 269 31.08 -13.26 2.33
CA SER A 269 31.64 -14.63 2.37
C SER A 269 32.69 -14.84 3.45
N ASP A 270 33.26 -13.76 4.02
CA ASP A 270 34.22 -13.84 5.12
C ASP A 270 33.57 -13.93 6.52
N GLY A 271 32.23 -13.94 6.57
CA GLY A 271 31.45 -14.07 7.80
C GLY A 271 31.47 -12.84 8.70
N LYS A 272 31.96 -11.69 8.20
CA LYS A 272 31.88 -10.41 8.91
C LYS A 272 30.64 -9.64 8.50
N ASP A 273 30.12 -8.89 9.46
CA ASP A 273 29.05 -7.93 9.24
C ASP A 273 29.67 -6.62 8.74
N TYR A 274 29.04 -6.01 7.73
CA TYR A 274 29.47 -4.76 7.13
C TYR A 274 28.31 -3.76 7.16
N LEU A 275 28.67 -2.48 7.23
CA LEU A 275 27.73 -1.38 7.14
C LEU A 275 28.27 -0.39 6.13
N TYR A 276 27.53 -0.22 5.04
CA TYR A 276 27.82 0.74 3.98
C TYR A 276 26.81 1.89 3.99
N HIS A 277 27.07 2.87 3.12
CA HIS A 277 26.18 4.02 2.86
C HIS A 277 26.12 4.28 1.36
N LYS A 278 26.26 3.23 0.55
CA LYS A 278 26.29 3.33 -0.91
C LYS A 278 24.91 3.67 -1.45
N TYR A 279 23.85 3.20 -0.80
CA TYR A 279 22.45 3.42 -1.16
C TYR A 279 21.70 4.27 -0.13
N PHE A 280 22.44 5.04 0.65
CA PHE A 280 21.91 5.89 1.71
C PHE A 280 21.62 7.31 1.22
N LEU A 281 20.34 7.67 1.13
CA LEU A 281 19.85 9.01 0.76
C LEU A 281 20.43 9.54 -0.56
N ILE A 282 20.30 8.74 -1.61
CA ILE A 282 20.82 9.07 -2.94
C ILE A 282 19.71 9.42 -3.93
N SER A 283 20.00 10.31 -4.86
CA SER A 283 19.11 10.63 -5.99
C SER A 283 18.98 9.44 -6.95
N THR A 284 17.98 9.48 -7.82
CA THR A 284 17.83 8.45 -8.87
C THR A 284 19.00 8.43 -9.86
N GLU A 285 19.68 9.56 -10.09
CA GLU A 285 20.89 9.61 -10.93
C GLU A 285 22.07 8.90 -10.24
N GLU A 286 22.22 9.10 -8.93
CA GLU A 286 23.23 8.42 -8.12
C GLU A 286 22.92 6.94 -7.97
N LEU A 287 21.66 6.53 -7.85
CA LEU A 287 21.26 5.12 -7.82
C LEU A 287 21.69 4.38 -9.09
N ILE A 288 21.39 4.96 -10.26
CA ILE A 288 21.82 4.41 -11.56
C ILE A 288 23.35 4.32 -11.64
N THR A 289 24.05 5.31 -11.09
CA THR A 289 25.51 5.32 -11.05
C THR A 289 26.06 4.26 -10.09
N ALA A 290 25.47 4.10 -8.92
CA ALA A 290 25.82 3.09 -7.94
C ALA A 290 25.66 1.67 -8.50
N ASP A 291 24.65 1.48 -9.35
CA ASP A 291 24.35 0.20 -9.98
C ASP A 291 25.14 -0.09 -11.27
N SER A 292 25.88 0.89 -11.79
CA SER A 292 26.57 0.73 -13.08
C SER A 292 27.60 -0.41 -13.11
N ASN A 293 28.04 -0.89 -11.95
CA ASN A 293 29.05 -1.92 -11.79
C ASN A 293 28.52 -3.22 -11.16
N ILE A 294 27.20 -3.36 -11.00
CA ILE A 294 26.57 -4.61 -10.55
C ILE A 294 25.74 -5.21 -11.68
N THR A 295 25.58 -6.53 -11.66
CA THR A 295 24.73 -7.24 -12.63
C THR A 295 23.29 -7.37 -12.16
N SER A 296 22.98 -6.95 -10.94
CA SER A 296 21.63 -7.03 -10.41
C SER A 296 20.75 -5.95 -11.04
N GLU A 297 19.48 -6.30 -11.27
CA GLU A 297 18.45 -5.38 -11.76
C GLU A 297 17.47 -5.00 -10.63
N ASP A 298 17.88 -5.17 -9.38
CA ASP A 298 17.01 -5.01 -8.21
C ASP A 298 16.47 -3.59 -8.05
N HIS A 299 17.21 -2.55 -8.46
CA HIS A 299 16.71 -1.18 -8.43
C HIS A 299 16.05 -0.71 -9.74
N VAL A 300 15.69 -1.62 -10.65
CA VAL A 300 14.90 -1.23 -11.84
C VAL A 300 13.43 -1.12 -11.47
N PHE A 301 12.91 0.10 -11.45
CA PHE A 301 11.52 0.41 -11.11
C PHE A 301 10.80 1.25 -12.16
N ASP A 302 9.48 1.13 -12.22
CA ASP A 302 8.62 1.90 -13.10
C ASP A 302 8.42 3.31 -12.53
N LYS A 303 9.01 4.30 -13.22
CA LYS A 303 8.87 5.72 -12.87
C LYS A 303 7.46 6.24 -13.07
N THR A 304 6.55 5.55 -13.75
CA THR A 304 5.13 5.96 -13.82
C THR A 304 4.42 5.68 -12.50
N ILE A 305 4.76 4.56 -11.84
CA ILE A 305 4.27 4.19 -10.51
C ILE A 305 4.95 5.05 -9.44
N TYR A 306 6.29 5.09 -9.42
CA TYR A 306 7.06 5.83 -8.42
C TYR A 306 7.51 7.20 -8.98
N SER A 307 6.51 8.00 -9.36
CA SER A 307 6.70 9.23 -10.14
C SER A 307 7.45 10.34 -9.41
N GLU A 308 7.45 10.31 -8.09
CA GLU A 308 8.17 11.24 -7.23
C GLU A 308 9.69 11.12 -7.37
N LEU A 309 10.20 9.95 -7.78
CA LEU A 309 11.62 9.66 -8.03
C LEU A 309 12.00 9.88 -9.50
N LYS A 310 11.24 10.67 -10.25
CA LYS A 310 11.67 11.12 -11.58
C LYS A 310 12.78 12.15 -11.41
N ASN A 311 13.83 12.05 -12.25
CA ASN A 311 14.93 13.01 -12.27
C ASN A 311 14.39 14.44 -12.43
N THR A 312 14.40 15.22 -11.37
CA THR A 312 14.14 16.67 -11.41
C THR A 312 15.43 17.38 -11.79
N LYS A 313 15.83 17.30 -13.06
CA LYS A 313 16.43 18.49 -13.67
C LYS A 313 15.27 19.36 -14.12
N GLN A 314 14.83 20.26 -13.24
CA GLN A 314 14.27 21.50 -13.73
C GLN A 314 15.42 22.20 -14.47
N GLU A 315 15.44 22.05 -15.78
CA GLU A 315 16.14 22.99 -16.65
C GLU A 315 15.52 24.38 -16.39
N THR A 316 16.21 25.20 -15.60
CA THR A 316 16.00 26.65 -15.56
C THR A 316 16.75 27.33 -16.68
#